data_AF-A0A2A2ZAP7-F1
#
_entry.id   AF-A0A2A2ZAP7-F1
#
_cell.length_a   1.000
_cell.length_b   1.000
_cell.length_c   1.000
_cell.angle_alpha   90.00
_cell.angle_beta   90.00
_cell.angle_gamma   90.00
#
_symmetry.space_group_name_H-M   'P 1'
#
loop_
_entity.id
_entity.type
_entity.pdbx_description
1 polymer ?
#
loop_
_entity_poly.entity_id
_entity_poly.type
_entity_poly.pdbx_seq_one_letter_code
_entity_poly.pdbx_strand_id
1 'polypeptide(L)' 'MPGQIHALCDDVREQLAEAINQQITNNGWTQAEAAVRLGVKQPRISHLVNGQTERFTVDALLNMATLAGLQVEVRVKH' A
#
# COMPACT_ATOMS: atom_id res chain seq x y z
N MET A 1 -10.11 -11.95 -2.29
CA MET A 1 -10.41 -12.19 -0.86
C MET A 1 -11.77 -11.57 -0.58
N PRO A 2 -12.80 -12.30 -0.10
CA PRO A 2 -14.06 -11.68 0.27
C PRO A 2 -13.98 -11.11 1.69
N GLY A 3 -14.35 -9.84 1.87
CA GLY A 3 -14.77 -9.30 3.17
C GLY A 3 -13.78 -8.41 3.94
N GLN A 4 -13.20 -7.36 3.34
CA GLN A 4 -12.65 -6.27 4.14
C GLN A 4 -13.60 -5.07 4.14
N ILE A 5 -14.18 -4.81 5.30
CA ILE A 5 -14.84 -3.55 5.64
C ILE A 5 -13.70 -2.53 5.76
N HIS A 6 -13.57 -1.64 4.78
CA HIS A 6 -12.59 -0.54 4.79
C HIS A 6 -13.04 0.48 5.84
N ALA A 7 -12.55 0.30 7.07
CA ALA A 7 -12.60 1.33 8.09
C ALA A 7 -11.65 2.45 7.66
N LEU A 8 -12.09 3.71 7.70
CA LEU A 8 -11.16 4.85 7.66
C LEU A 8 -10.21 4.69 8.85
N CYS A 9 -9.00 4.17 8.63
CA CYS A 9 -7.99 4.09 9.66
C CYS A 9 -7.39 5.49 9.89
N ASP A 10 -7.26 5.90 11.15
CA ASP A 10 -6.71 7.21 11.48
C ASP A 10 -5.19 7.30 11.22
N ASP A 11 -4.47 6.17 11.12
CA ASP A 11 -3.03 6.13 10.85
C ASP A 11 -2.74 6.24 9.34
N VAL A 12 -1.90 7.21 8.98
CA VAL A 12 -1.49 7.49 7.59
C VAL A 12 -0.82 6.29 6.91
N ARG A 13 -0.05 5.46 7.65
CA ARG A 13 0.60 4.27 7.09
C ARG A 13 -0.43 3.21 6.72
N GLU A 14 -1.46 3.04 7.53
CA GLU A 14 -2.55 2.11 7.23
C GLU A 14 -3.32 2.58 5.99
N GLN A 15 -3.62 3.88 5.88
CA GLN A 15 -4.33 4.43 4.72
C GLN A 15 -3.55 4.23 3.42
N LEU A 16 -2.23 4.51 3.45
CA LEU A 16 -1.38 4.31 2.29
C LEU A 16 -1.25 2.82 1.92
N ALA A 17 -1.07 1.94 2.92
CA ALA A 17 -0.93 0.51 2.67
C ALA A 17 -2.21 -0.09 2.07
N GLU A 18 -3.38 0.33 2.56
CA GLU A 18 -4.68 -0.06 2.02
C GLU A 18 -4.85 0.40 0.57
N ALA A 19 -4.56 1.67 0.29
CA ALA A 19 -4.65 2.21 -1.07
C ALA A 19 -3.75 1.45 -2.05
N ILE A 20 -2.52 1.12 -1.65
CA ILE A 20 -1.59 0.33 -2.48
C ILE A 20 -2.12 -1.10 -2.69
N ASN A 21 -2.62 -1.76 -1.64
CA ASN A 21 -3.19 -3.11 -1.74
C ASN A 21 -4.43 -3.16 -2.65
N GLN A 22 -5.28 -2.13 -2.59
CA GLN A 22 -6.42 -1.99 -3.49
C GLN A 22 -5.95 -1.80 -4.93
N GLN A 23 -4.91 -1.01 -5.15
CA GLN A 23 -4.34 -0.78 -6.48
C GLN A 23 -3.70 -2.04 -7.08
N ILE A 24 -2.97 -2.81 -6.28
CA ILE A 24 -2.44 -4.13 -6.66
C ILE A 24 -3.59 -5.06 -7.10
N THR A 25 -4.68 -5.07 -6.33
CA THR A 25 -5.87 -5.88 -6.62
C THR A 25 -6.59 -5.43 -7.89
N ASN A 26 -6.81 -4.13 -8.06
CA ASN A 26 -7.49 -3.55 -9.22
C ASN A 26 -6.74 -3.83 -10.52
N ASN A 27 -5.41 -3.85 -10.46
CA ASN A 27 -4.57 -4.17 -11.61
C ASN A 27 -4.38 -5.69 -11.82
N GLY A 28 -4.95 -6.53 -10.94
CA GLY A 28 -4.85 -7.98 -11.03
C GLY A 28 -3.44 -8.54 -10.83
N TRP A 29 -2.56 -7.80 -10.14
CA TRP A 29 -1.18 -8.23 -9.97
C TRP A 29 -1.05 -9.29 -8.88
N THR A 30 -0.29 -10.34 -9.17
CA THR A 30 0.26 -11.22 -8.15
C THR A 30 1.28 -10.48 -7.27
N GLN A 31 1.60 -11.02 -6.09
CA GLN A 31 2.62 -10.40 -5.23
C GLN A 31 4.00 -10.31 -5.91
N ALA A 32 4.36 -11.28 -6.76
CA ALA A 32 5.62 -11.27 -7.50
C ALA A 32 5.64 -10.15 -8.56
N GLU A 33 4.54 -9.99 -9.28
CA GLU A 33 4.38 -8.92 -10.27
C GLU A 33 4.37 -7.54 -9.63
N ALA A 34 3.65 -7.38 -8.51
CA ALA A 34 3.65 -6.14 -7.74
C ALA A 34 5.06 -5.81 -7.25
N ALA A 35 5.85 -6.81 -6.83
CA ALA A 35 7.23 -6.59 -6.40
C ALA A 35 8.09 -6.00 -7.53
N VAL A 36 7.98 -6.57 -8.73
CA VAL A 36 8.69 -6.06 -9.92
C VAL A 36 8.24 -4.64 -10.27
N ARG A 37 6.92 -4.39 -10.33
CA ARG A 37 6.38 -3.08 -10.72
C ARG A 37 6.66 -1.98 -9.70
N LEU A 38 6.66 -2.33 -8.41
CA LEU A 38 6.94 -1.39 -7.32
C LEU A 38 8.43 -1.32 -6.96
N GLY A 39 9.31 -2.00 -7.71
CA GLY A 39 10.76 -1.92 -7.50
C GLY A 39 11.25 -2.48 -6.15
N VAL A 40 10.52 -3.44 -5.56
CA VAL A 40 10.84 -4.02 -4.26
C VAL A 40 10.97 -5.54 -4.35
N LYS A 41 11.52 -6.17 -3.31
CA LYS A 41 11.53 -7.64 -3.20
C LYS A 41 10.16 -8.16 -2.78
N GLN A 42 9.79 -9.35 -3.23
CA GLN A 42 8.50 -9.98 -2.91
C GLN A 42 8.17 -10.05 -1.40
N PRO A 43 9.11 -10.30 -0.46
CA PRO A 43 8.80 -10.25 0.97
C PRO A 43 8.27 -8.88 1.43
N ARG A 44 8.69 -7.79 0.77
CA ARG A 44 8.16 -6.44 1.04
C ARG A 44 6.66 -6.37 0.69
N ILE A 45 6.26 -6.94 -0.44
CA ILE A 45 4.85 -7.03 -0.82
C ILE A 45 4.07 -7.93 0.13
N SER A 46 4.67 -9.03 0.57
CA SER A 46 4.03 -9.92 1.55
C SER A 46 3.74 -9.20 2.87
N HIS A 47 4.69 -8.42 3.41
CA HIS A 47 4.44 -7.59 4.60
C HIS A 47 3.30 -6.58 4.37
N LEU A 48 3.25 -5.95 3.20
CA LEU A 48 2.21 -4.98 2.84
C LEU A 48 0.81 -5.63 2.79
N VAL A 49 0.69 -6.76 2.09
CA VAL A 49 -0.59 -7.49 1.94
C VAL A 49 -1.07 -8.07 3.27
N ASN A 50 -0.14 -8.43 4.16
CA ASN A 50 -0.46 -8.92 5.50
C ASN A 50 -0.68 -7.80 6.54
N GLY A 51 -0.73 -6.53 6.12
CA GLY A 51 -1.03 -5.41 7.00
C GLY A 51 0.08 -5.05 8.00
N GLN A 52 1.32 -5.47 7.77
CA GLN A 52 2.47 -5.21 8.65
C GLN A 52 3.04 -3.81 8.42
N THR A 53 2.23 -2.78 8.63
CA THR A 53 2.52 -1.37 8.32
C THR A 53 3.61 -0.78 9.22
N GLU A 54 3.88 -1.36 10.38
CA GLU A 54 4.98 -1.00 11.27
C GLU A 54 6.37 -1.22 10.65
N ARG A 55 6.45 -2.06 9.61
CA ARG A 55 7.69 -2.33 8.85
C ARG A 55 7.97 -1.29 7.76
N PHE A 56 7.12 -0.28 7.65
CA PHE A 56 7.21 0.73 6.61
C PHE A 56 7.28 2.12 7.23
N THR A 57 8.19 2.93 6.71
CA THR A 57 8.12 4.37 6.90
C THR A 57 6.99 4.93 6.03
N VAL A 58 6.44 6.09 6.42
CA VAL A 58 5.48 6.82 5.59
C VAL A 58 6.08 7.12 4.20
N ASP A 59 7.35 7.54 4.15
CA ASP A 59 8.08 7.80 2.90
C ASP A 59 8.15 6.56 1.99
N ALA A 60 8.42 5.38 2.55
CA ALA A 60 8.45 4.15 1.76
C ALA A 60 7.08 3.83 1.16
N LEU A 61 6.01 4.06 1.91
CA LEU A 61 4.65 3.86 1.42
C LEU A 61 4.26 4.91 0.37
N LEU A 62 4.65 6.17 0.54
CA LEU A 62 4.44 7.21 -0.48
C LEU A 62 5.12 6.83 -1.80
N ASN A 63 6.40 6.43 -1.74
CA ASN A 63 7.14 6.00 -2.92
C ASN A 63 6.48 4.79 -3.61
N MET A 64 6.03 3.80 -2.82
CA MET A 64 5.29 2.66 -3.37
C MET A 64 3.94 3.06 -3.96
N ALA A 65 3.21 3.99 -3.35
CA ALA A 65 1.94 4.50 -3.88
C ALA A 65 2.14 5.20 -5.23
N THR A 66 3.17 6.05 -5.35
CA THR A 66 3.51 6.69 -6.62
C THR A 66 3.87 5.68 -7.70
N LEU A 67 4.68 4.66 -7.39
CA LEU A 67 5.02 3.58 -8.34
C LEU A 67 3.82 2.71 -8.70
N ALA A 68 2.81 2.61 -7.82
CA ALA A 68 1.55 1.94 -8.11
C ALA A 68 0.62 2.77 -9.03
N GLY A 69 1.01 3.99 -9.38
CA GLY A 69 0.22 4.92 -10.18
C GLY A 69 -0.82 5.70 -9.38
N LEU A 70 -0.70 5.75 -8.05
CA LEU A 70 -1.59 6.54 -7.20
C LEU A 70 -1.11 8.00 -7.12
N GLN A 71 -2.06 8.92 -7.15
CA GLN A 71 -1.84 10.30 -6.76
C GLN A 71 -2.18 10.46 -5.27
N VAL A 72 -1.24 11.00 -4.50
CA VAL A 72 -1.39 11.16 -3.04
C VAL A 72 -1.46 12.64 -2.69
N GLU A 73 -2.49 13.01 -1.91
CA GLU A 73 -2.63 14.33 -1.29
C GLU A 73 -2.50 14.19 0.22
N VAL A 74 -1.65 14.99 0.86
CA VAL A 74 -1.47 15.01 2.32
C VAL A 74 -2.05 16.31 2.87
N ARG A 75 -2.96 16.20 3.86
CA ARG A 75 -3.54 17.35 4.57
C ARG A 75 -3.27 17.25 6.05
N VAL A 76 -2.73 18.32 6.63
CA VAL A 76 -2.52 18.45 8.07
C VAL A 76 -3.59 19.40 8.62
N LYS A 77 -4.28 18.97 9.68
CA LYS A 77 -5.24 19.82 10.40
C LYS A 77 -4.51 20.44 11.60
N HIS A 78 -4.66 21.74 11.77
CA HIS A 78 -4.19 22.51 12.91
C HIS A 78 -5.37 23.04 13.70
#